data_AF-B5RJW4-F1
#
_entry.id   AF-B5RJW4-F1
#
_cell.length_a   1.000
_cell.length_b   1.000
_cell.length_c   1.000
_cell.angle_alpha   90.00
_cell.angle_beta   90.00
_cell.angle_gamma   90.00
#
_symmetry.space_group_name_H-M   'P 1'
#
loop_
_entity.id
_entity.type
_entity.pdbx_description
1 polymer ?
#
loop_
_entity_poly.entity_id
_entity_poly.type
_entity_poly.pdbx_seq_one_letter_code
_entity_poly.pdbx_strand_id
1 'polypeptide(L)' 'MKGETRRRRGFVARQAEKADELYTFLGIEQEIDGEKFRVMNVDYTAIIADLVTVVQDLIRRVDALES' A
#
# COMPACT_ATOMS: atom_id res chain seq x y z
N MET A 1 9.53 -2.65 -15.70
CA MET A 1 10.13 -4.00 -15.50
C MET A 1 9.79 -4.88 -16.70
N LYS A 2 10.60 -4.88 -17.77
CA LYS A 2 10.46 -5.87 -18.84
C LYS A 2 11.27 -7.11 -18.42
N GLY A 3 10.62 -8.27 -18.34
CA GLY A 3 11.28 -9.56 -18.08
C GLY A 3 11.17 -10.14 -16.66
N GLU A 4 10.49 -9.47 -15.73
CA GLU A 4 10.25 -10.06 -14.40
C GLU A 4 9.07 -11.07 -14.47
N THR A 5 9.36 -12.36 -14.32
CA THR A 5 8.37 -13.46 -14.30
C THR A 5 7.95 -13.88 -12.90
N ARG A 6 8.54 -13.28 -11.86
CA ARG A 6 8.26 -13.62 -10.47
C ARG A 6 6.85 -13.20 -10.08
N ARG A 7 6.08 -14.15 -9.53
CA ARG A 7 4.79 -13.83 -8.90
C ARG A 7 5.04 -12.98 -7.65
N ARG A 8 4.38 -11.82 -7.57
CA ARG A 8 4.43 -10.93 -6.42
C ARG A 8 3.04 -10.78 -5.81
N ARG A 9 2.98 -10.64 -4.49
CA ARG A 9 1.79 -10.14 -3.78
C ARG A 9 1.97 -8.64 -3.57
N GLY A 10 0.88 -7.91 -3.58
CA GLY A 10 0.88 -6.46 -3.40
C GLY A 10 -0.51 -5.89 -3.59
N PHE A 11 -0.60 -4.57 -3.55
CA PHE A 11 -1.85 -3.84 -3.72
C PHE A 11 -1.91 -3.19 -5.10
N VAL A 12 -3.12 -3.06 -5.64
CA VAL A 12 -3.38 -2.20 -6.79
C VAL A 12 -3.66 -0.80 -6.25
N ALA A 13 -2.90 0.21 -6.70
CA ALA A 13 -2.99 1.56 -6.14
C ALA A 13 -4.43 2.11 -6.13
N ARG A 14 -5.16 2.01 -7.26
CA ARG A 14 -6.57 2.42 -7.34
C ARG A 14 -7.53 1.65 -6.42
N GLN A 15 -7.14 0.47 -5.93
CA GLN A 15 -7.91 -0.26 -4.93
C GLN A 15 -7.52 0.20 -3.51
N ALA A 16 -6.24 0.48 -3.28
CA ALA A 16 -5.75 1.00 -2.00
C ALA A 16 -6.30 2.40 -1.71
N GLU A 17 -6.33 3.30 -2.70
CA GLU A 17 -6.92 4.65 -2.60
C GLU A 17 -8.39 4.63 -2.14
N LYS A 18 -9.15 3.61 -2.55
CA LYS A 18 -10.55 3.44 -2.13
C LYS A 18 -10.69 3.03 -0.67
N ALA A 19 -9.68 2.37 -0.11
CA ALA A 19 -9.66 2.00 1.30
C ALA A 19 -9.22 3.19 2.15
N ASP A 20 -8.15 3.87 1.75
CA ASP A 20 -7.66 5.10 2.35
C ASP A 20 -6.80 5.88 1.34
N GLU A 21 -6.99 7.20 1.27
CA GLU A 21 -6.22 8.06 0.35
C GLU A 21 -4.73 8.11 0.69
N LEU A 22 -4.37 7.95 1.98
CA LEU A 22 -2.99 7.93 2.46
C LEU A 22 -2.20 6.71 1.95
N TYR A 23 -2.89 5.68 1.43
CA TYR A 23 -2.25 4.49 0.89
C TYR A 23 -1.74 4.68 -0.53
N THR A 24 -1.90 5.87 -1.11
CA THR A 24 -1.41 6.16 -2.45
C THR A 24 -0.77 7.52 -2.59
N PHE A 25 0.11 7.65 -3.58
CA PHE A 25 0.66 8.94 -3.99
C PHE A 25 0.90 8.97 -5.49
N LEU A 26 0.83 10.17 -6.08
CA LEU A 26 1.23 10.40 -7.46
C LEU A 26 2.76 10.52 -7.52
N GLY A 27 3.38 9.67 -8.32
CA GLY A 27 4.81 9.73 -8.57
C GLY A 27 5.19 10.87 -9.51
N ILE A 28 6.49 10.93 -9.82
CA ILE A 28 7.03 11.88 -10.81
C ILE A 28 6.43 11.57 -12.18
N GLU A 29 6.19 12.63 -12.96
CA GLU A 29 5.74 12.54 -14.35
C GLU A 29 6.76 11.75 -15.19
N GLN A 30 6.26 10.77 -15.93
CA GLN A 30 7.05 9.86 -16.76
C GLN A 30 6.52 9.90 -18.19
N GLU A 31 7.44 9.88 -19.15
CA GLU A 31 7.10 9.70 -20.55
C GLU A 31 7.07 8.20 -20.87
N ILE A 32 5.91 7.70 -21.29
CA ILE A 32 5.67 6.31 -21.66
C ILE A 32 5.05 6.33 -23.05
N ASP A 33 5.72 5.69 -24.02
CA ASP A 33 5.28 5.62 -25.42
C ASP A 33 4.99 7.00 -26.05
N GLY A 34 5.74 8.04 -25.65
CA GLY A 34 5.62 9.42 -26.15
C GLY A 34 4.54 10.26 -25.45
N GLU A 35 3.79 9.68 -24.51
CA GLU A 35 2.80 10.38 -23.71
C GLU A 35 3.29 10.58 -22.26
N LYS A 36 2.97 11.74 -21.68
CA LYS A 36 3.35 12.09 -20.31
C LYS A 36 2.26 11.68 -19.34
N PHE A 37 2.60 10.82 -18.38
CA PHE A 37 1.69 10.32 -17.36
C PHE A 37 2.26 10.50 -15.96
N ARG A 38 1.39 10.75 -14.99
CA ARG A 38 1.72 10.57 -13.57
C ARG A 38 1.23 9.20 -13.13
N VAL A 39 2.17 8.35 -12.71
CA VAL A 39 1.84 7.01 -12.23
C VAL A 39 1.40 7.09 -10.78
N MET A 40 0.24 6.52 -10.48
CA MET A 40 -0.24 6.34 -9.11
C MET A 40 0.45 5.13 -8.47
N ASN A 41 1.09 5.35 -7.33
CA ASN A 41 1.83 4.36 -6.57
C ASN A 41 1.13 4.05 -5.25
N VAL A 42 1.48 2.91 -4.65
CA VAL A 42 1.05 2.52 -3.30
C VAL A 42 2.09 3.03 -2.29
N ASP A 43 1.63 3.68 -1.24
CA ASP A 43 2.43 3.95 -0.05
C ASP A 43 2.37 2.73 0.89
N TYR A 44 3.35 1.84 0.76
CA TYR A 44 3.44 0.67 1.62
C TYR A 44 3.77 1.02 3.08
N THR A 45 4.41 2.16 3.33
CA THR A 45 4.75 2.60 4.69
C THR A 45 3.48 2.96 5.45
N ALA A 46 2.55 3.70 4.82
CA ALA A 46 1.26 4.03 5.41
C ALA A 46 0.46 2.76 5.75
N ILE A 47 0.35 1.82 4.82
CA ILE A 47 -0.37 0.55 5.03
C ILE A 47 0.25 -0.26 6.18
N ILE A 48 1.58 -0.36 6.22
CA ILE A 48 2.28 -1.13 7.26
C ILE A 48 2.13 -0.47 8.63
N ALA A 49 2.17 0.87 8.72
CA ALA A 49 1.97 1.59 9.96
C ALA A 49 0.58 1.30 10.58
N ASP A 50 -0.45 1.30 9.75
CA ASP A 50 -1.81 0.97 10.20
C ASP A 50 -1.93 -0.51 10.58
N LEU A 51 -1.34 -1.42 9.80
CA LEU A 51 -1.31 -2.84 10.14
C LEU A 51 -0.65 -3.07 11.51
N VAL A 52 0.49 -2.43 11.77
CA VAL A 52 1.19 -2.52 13.07
C VAL A 52 0.29 -1.99 14.19
N THR A 53 -0.36 -0.85 13.97
CA THR A 53 -1.28 -0.24 14.94
C THR A 53 -2.44 -1.18 15.27
N VAL A 54 -3.08 -1.77 14.26
CA VAL A 54 -4.19 -2.72 14.43
C VAL A 54 -3.72 -3.97 15.17
N VAL A 55 -2.56 -4.54 14.81
CA VAL A 55 -2.02 -5.73 15.48
C VAL A 55 -1.72 -5.45 16.96
N GLN A 56 -1.09 -4.31 17.27
CA GLN A 56 -0.83 -3.91 18.65
C GLN A 56 -2.11 -3.74 19.46
N ASP A 57 -3.15 -3.16 18.86
CA ASP A 57 -4.44 -3.02 19.53
C ASP A 57 -5.10 -4.39 19.79
N LEU A 58 -5.06 -5.28 18.81
CA LEU A 58 -5.57 -6.65 18.95
C LEU A 58 -4.84 -7.42 20.05
N ILE A 59 -3.51 -7.32 20.12
CA ILE A 59 -2.72 -7.96 21.19
C ILE A 59 -3.20 -7.49 22.57
N ARG A 60 -3.30 -6.17 22.78
CA ARG A 60 -3.78 -5.61 24.06
C ARG A 60 -5.16 -6.12 24.44
N ARG A 61 -6.05 -6.28 23.45
CA ARG A 61 -7.41 -6.78 23.68
C ARG A 61 -7.43 -8.27 24.02
N VAL A 62 -6.57 -9.07 23.40
CA VAL A 62 -6.42 -10.49 23.72
C VAL A 62 -5.85 -10.65 25.14
N ASP A 63 -4.79 -9.93 25.48
CA ASP A 63 -4.18 -9.97 26.82
C ASP A 63 -5.21 -9.62 27.92
N ALA A 64 -6.08 -8.64 27.65
CA ALA A 64 -7.14 -8.23 28.56
C ALA A 64 -8.27 -9.28 28.73
N LEU A 65 -8.45 -10.19 27.77
CA LEU A 65 -9.43 -11.28 27.85
C LEU A 65 -8.86 -12.53 28.52
N GLU A 66 -7.53 -12.71 28.48
CA GLU A 66 -6.83 -13.85 29.08
C GLU A 66 -6.40 -13.60 30.55
N SER A 67 -6.62 -12.39 31.07
CA SER A 67 -6.35 -11.98 32.46
C SER A 67 -7.57 -12.13 33.37
#